data_AF-A0A151INB2-F1
#
_entry.id   AF-A0A151INB2-F1
#
_cell.length_a   1.000
_cell.length_b   1.000
_cell.length_c   1.000
_cell.angle_alpha   90.00
_cell.angle_beta   90.00
_cell.angle_gamma   90.00
#
_symmetry.space_group_name_H-M   'P 1'
#
loop_
_entity.id
_entity.type
_entity.pdbx_description
1 polymer ?
#
loop_
_entity_poly.entity_id
_entity_poly.type
_entity_poly.pdbx_seq_one_letter_code
_entity_poly.pdbx_strand_id
1 'polypeptide(L)'
;SILCRITSQYDFLKELKICLRELSIVDDTLEALGSPKEYQMLSNWINRIMIGWIAITFTSLAITIYTFPIYYPSYSSLSFFGKFFSVVIVTYSQNVIDLSSLICGIVLGYTGSRFHRINDLLLVLYSDLSENADYSRRKNRSILVRQWITEDKDRKQYIWILT
;
A
#
# COMPACT_ATOMS: atom_id res chain seq x y z
N SER A 1 -16.68 -26.95 8.50
CA SER A 1 -17.56 -26.43 9.57
C SER A 1 -17.75 -24.94 9.39
N ILE A 2 -18.98 -24.44 9.55
CA ILE A 2 -19.31 -22.99 9.49
C ILE A 2 -18.45 -22.19 10.48
N LEU A 3 -18.17 -22.77 11.65
CA LEU A 3 -17.31 -22.19 12.67
C LEU A 3 -15.89 -21.87 12.15
N CYS A 4 -15.31 -22.77 11.35
CA CYS A 4 -13.97 -22.61 10.78
C CYS A 4 -13.92 -21.47 9.74
N ARG A 5 -15.00 -21.28 8.98
CA ARG A 5 -15.11 -20.13 8.05
C ARG A 5 -15.21 -18.82 8.81
N ILE A 6 -15.97 -18.78 9.91
CA ILE A 6 -16.13 -17.59 10.74
C ILE A 6 -14.81 -17.22 11.43
N THR A 7 -14.09 -18.19 12.00
CA THR A 7 -12.79 -17.94 12.64
C THR A 7 -11.75 -17.46 11.62
N SER A 8 -11.68 -18.10 10.45
CA SER A 8 -10.77 -17.68 9.37
C SER A 8 -11.06 -16.26 8.87
N GLN A 9 -12.33 -15.87 8.79
CA GLN A 9 -12.72 -14.51 8.40
C GLN A 9 -12.32 -13.47 9.46
N TYR A 10 -12.49 -13.81 10.74
CA TYR A 10 -12.12 -12.92 11.83
C TYR A 10 -10.61 -12.65 11.85
N ASP A 11 -9.80 -13.70 11.67
CA ASP A 11 -8.35 -13.58 11.61
C ASP A 11 -7.90 -12.74 10.42
N PHE A 12 -8.52 -12.94 9.25
CA PHE A 12 -8.24 -12.11 8.08
C PHE A 12 -8.56 -10.62 8.30
N LEU A 13 -9.72 -10.31 8.89
CA LEU A 13 -10.10 -8.91 9.18
C LEU A 13 -9.12 -8.25 10.16
N LYS A 14 -8.62 -9.02 11.12
CA LYS A 14 -7.61 -8.56 12.08
C LYS A 14 -6.28 -8.27 11.38
N GLU A 15 -5.83 -9.14 10.49
CA GLU A 15 -4.62 -8.93 9.69
C GLU A 15 -4.75 -7.71 8.78
N LEU A 16 -5.88 -7.59 8.07
CA LEU A 16 -6.15 -6.44 7.20
C LEU A 16 -6.08 -5.11 7.97
N LYS A 17 -6.63 -5.07 9.19
CA LYS A 17 -6.58 -3.88 10.06
C LYS A 17 -5.15 -3.51 10.43
N ILE A 18 -4.29 -4.50 10.67
CA ILE A 18 -2.86 -4.28 10.95
C ILE A 18 -2.17 -3.75 9.70
N CYS A 19 -2.38 -4.38 8.54
CA CYS A 19 -1.82 -3.94 7.27
C CYS A 19 -2.19 -2.50 6.91
N LEU A 20 -3.45 -2.11 7.07
CA LEU A 20 -3.90 -0.74 6.82
C LEU A 20 -3.21 0.28 7.75
N ARG A 21 -2.93 -0.12 9.00
CA ARG A 21 -2.21 0.74 9.95
C ARG A 21 -0.75 0.91 9.55
N GLU A 22 -0.08 -0.16 9.16
CA GLU A 22 1.30 -0.09 8.66
C GLU A 22 1.39 0.75 7.38
N LEU A 23 0.42 0.56 6.47
CA LEU A 23 0.35 1.33 5.24
C LEU A 23 0.16 2.83 5.49
N SER A 24 -0.63 3.21 6.51
CA SER A 24 -0.77 4.59 6.94
C SER A 24 0.58 5.20 7.37
N ILE A 25 1.40 4.44 8.11
CA ILE A 25 2.72 4.91 8.57
C ILE A 25 3.65 5.08 7.36
N VAL A 26 3.64 4.12 6.43
CA VAL A 26 4.42 4.21 5.19
C VAL A 26 3.99 5.43 4.37
N ASP A 27 2.69 5.72 4.29
CA ASP A 27 2.19 6.92 3.60
C ASP A 27 2.68 8.22 4.25
N ASP A 28 2.69 8.32 5.58
CA ASP A 28 3.21 9.47 6.32
C ASP A 28 4.71 9.69 6.04
N THR A 29 5.51 8.61 5.94
CA THR A 29 6.93 8.73 5.58
C THR A 29 7.13 9.17 4.13
N LEU A 30 6.26 8.73 3.21
CA LEU A 30 6.26 9.14 1.81
C LEU A 30 5.86 10.61 1.64
N GLU A 31 4.93 11.11 2.46
CA GLU A 31 4.56 12.53 2.53
C GLU A 31 5.77 13.38 2.95
N ALA A 32 6.52 12.94 3.96
CA ALA A 32 7.75 13.61 4.37
C ALA A 32 8.83 13.63 3.26
N LEU A 33 8.80 12.67 2.34
CA LEU A 33 9.65 12.60 1.14
C LEU A 33 9.11 13.40 -0.05
N GLY A 34 8.02 14.16 0.12
CA GLY A 34 7.44 15.04 -0.90
C GLY A 34 6.39 14.37 -1.80
N SER A 35 5.90 13.19 -1.45
CA SER A 35 4.84 12.49 -2.18
C SER A 35 3.44 12.96 -1.75
N PRO A 36 2.48 13.17 -2.66
CA PRO A 36 1.12 13.59 -2.29
C PRO A 36 0.38 12.53 -1.48
N LYS A 37 -0.55 12.98 -0.62
CA LYS A 37 -1.44 12.18 0.25
C LYS A 37 -2.47 11.36 -0.54
N GLU A 38 -1.99 10.30 -1.20
CA GLU A 38 -2.81 9.39 -2.01
C GLU A 38 -3.59 8.38 -1.14
N TYR A 39 -3.15 8.09 0.09
CA TYR A 39 -3.83 7.15 0.98
C TYR A 39 -5.22 7.62 1.40
N GLN A 40 -5.42 8.93 1.60
CA GLN A 40 -6.74 9.46 1.97
C GLN A 40 -7.77 9.25 0.84
N MET A 41 -7.34 9.35 -0.42
CA MET A 41 -8.18 9.00 -1.57
C MET A 41 -8.49 7.51 -1.61
N LEU A 42 -7.49 6.65 -1.36
CA LEU A 42 -7.67 5.20 -1.29
C LEU A 42 -8.67 4.81 -0.19
N SER A 43 -8.51 5.38 1.00
CA SER A 43 -9.40 5.15 2.14
C SER A 43 -10.84 5.60 1.85
N ASN A 44 -11.01 6.77 1.21
CA ASN A 44 -12.32 7.23 0.76
C ASN A 44 -12.93 6.31 -0.30
N TRP A 45 -12.11 5.76 -1.21
CA TRP A 45 -12.54 4.78 -2.20
C TRP A 45 -12.99 3.46 -1.55
N ILE A 46 -12.23 2.93 -0.60
CA ILE A 46 -12.59 1.74 0.16
C ILE A 46 -13.90 1.97 0.93
N ASN A 47 -14.04 3.12 1.60
CA ASN A 47 -15.27 3.47 2.30
C ASN A 47 -16.48 3.55 1.36
N ARG A 48 -16.32 4.07 0.14
CA ARG A 48 -17.38 4.13 -0.87
C ARG A 48 -17.81 2.73 -1.33
N ILE A 49 -16.85 1.83 -1.54
CA ILE A 49 -17.12 0.42 -1.88
C ILE A 49 -17.90 -0.27 -0.74
N MET A 50 -17.50 -0.04 0.51
CA MET A 50 -18.18 -0.59 1.68
C MET A 50 -19.63 -0.12 1.77
N ILE A 51 -19.89 1.18 1.61
CA ILE A 51 -21.24 1.74 1.68
C ILE A 51 -22.14 1.18 0.55
N GLY A 52 -21.62 1.12 -0.68
CA GLY A 52 -22.37 0.58 -1.82
C GLY A 52 -22.72 -0.90 -1.62
N TRP A 53 -21.80 -1.68 -1.07
CA TRP A 53 -22.03 -3.09 -0.77
C TRP A 53 -23.08 -3.31 0.33
N ILE A 54 -23.06 -2.48 1.37
CA ILE A 54 -24.09 -2.50 2.42
C ILE A 54 -25.47 -2.25 1.78
N ALA A 55 -25.59 -1.25 0.90
CA ALA A 55 -26.85 -0.97 0.21
C ALA A 55 -27.34 -2.15 -0.66
N ILE A 56 -26.44 -2.80 -1.41
CA ILE A 56 -26.77 -3.94 -2.27
C ILE A 56 -27.26 -5.14 -1.43
N THR A 57 -26.56 -5.46 -0.34
CA THR A 57 -26.93 -6.57 0.55
C THR A 57 -28.28 -6.35 1.21
N PHE A 58 -28.55 -5.14 1.70
CA PHE A 58 -29.86 -4.79 2.25
C PHE A 58 -30.98 -4.89 1.20
N THR A 59 -30.71 -4.44 -0.03
CA THR A 59 -31.68 -4.51 -1.13
C THR A 59 -32.00 -5.97 -1.50
N SER A 60 -30.98 -6.82 -1.63
CA SER A 60 -31.14 -8.25 -1.92
C SER A 60 -31.94 -8.98 -0.83
N LEU A 61 -31.67 -8.63 0.43
CA LEU A 61 -32.37 -9.17 1.59
C LEU A 61 -33.85 -8.74 1.61
N ALA A 62 -34.14 -7.47 1.31
CA ALA A 62 -35.50 -6.97 1.19
C ALA A 62 -36.29 -7.67 0.08
N ILE A 63 -35.67 -7.88 -1.10
CA ILE A 63 -36.28 -8.64 -2.21
C ILE A 63 -36.60 -10.07 -1.77
N THR A 64 -35.68 -10.72 -1.06
CA THR A 64 -35.87 -12.09 -0.59
C THR A 64 -37.05 -12.18 0.39
N ILE A 65 -37.15 -11.25 1.35
CA ILE A 65 -38.27 -11.19 2.31
C ILE A 65 -39.60 -10.97 1.57
N TYR A 66 -39.62 -10.08 0.59
CA TYR A 66 -40.84 -9.73 -0.14
C TYR A 66 -41.32 -10.86 -1.06
N THR A 67 -40.40 -11.53 -1.76
CA THR A 67 -40.75 -12.54 -2.78
C THR A 67 -41.00 -13.91 -2.19
N PHE A 68 -40.37 -14.27 -1.06
CA PHE A 68 -40.47 -15.61 -0.50
C PHE A 68 -41.90 -16.07 -0.17
N PRO A 69 -42.78 -15.25 0.44
CA PRO A 69 -44.17 -15.63 0.71
C PRO A 69 -44.97 -15.92 -0.57
N ILE A 70 -44.61 -15.25 -1.69
CA ILE A 70 -45.26 -15.42 -2.99
C ILE A 70 -44.89 -16.78 -3.61
N TYR A 71 -43.60 -17.15 -3.55
CA TYR A 71 -43.12 -18.41 -4.11
C TYR A 71 -43.41 -19.64 -3.24
N TYR A 72 -43.54 -19.46 -1.92
CA TYR A 72 -43.70 -20.56 -0.96
C TYR A 72 -44.86 -20.34 0.03
N PRO A 73 -46.11 -20.25 -0.44
CA PRO A 73 -47.27 -19.93 0.39
C PRO A 73 -47.60 -20.99 1.47
N SER A 74 -47.18 -22.24 1.30
CA SER A 74 -47.42 -23.33 2.27
C SER A 74 -46.35 -23.48 3.36
N TYR A 75 -45.31 -22.65 3.38
CA TYR A 75 -44.28 -22.74 4.42
C TYR A 75 -44.78 -22.17 5.75
N SER A 76 -44.57 -22.89 6.85
CA SER A 76 -44.83 -22.34 8.18
C SER A 76 -43.86 -21.19 8.49
N SER A 77 -44.29 -20.23 9.31
CA SER A 77 -43.45 -19.11 9.74
C SER A 77 -42.10 -19.55 10.31
N LEU A 78 -42.06 -20.66 11.05
CA LEU A 78 -40.83 -21.19 11.65
C LEU A 78 -39.86 -21.74 10.59
N SER A 79 -40.38 -22.41 9.56
CA SER A 79 -39.59 -22.88 8.41
C SER A 79 -39.12 -21.74 7.51
N PHE A 80 -39.91 -20.67 7.38
CA PHE A 80 -39.52 -19.42 6.73
C PHE A 80 -38.32 -18.78 7.43
N PHE A 81 -38.39 -18.61 8.77
CA PHE A 81 -37.30 -18.03 9.54
C PHE A 81 -36.01 -18.86 9.42
N GLY A 82 -36.09 -20.19 9.51
CA GLY A 82 -34.94 -21.06 9.34
C GLY A 82 -34.26 -20.89 7.97
N LYS A 83 -35.05 -20.84 6.89
CA LYS A 83 -34.55 -20.66 5.53
C LYS A 83 -33.97 -19.26 5.33
N PHE A 84 -34.63 -18.24 5.86
CA PHE A 84 -34.17 -16.86 5.87
C PHE A 84 -32.80 -16.72 6.56
N PHE A 85 -32.64 -17.25 7.77
CA PHE A 85 -31.35 -17.25 8.46
C PHE A 85 -30.27 -18.00 7.67
N SER A 86 -30.61 -19.13 7.03
CA SER A 86 -29.63 -19.86 6.21
C SER A 86 -29.14 -19.04 5.02
N VAL A 87 -30.04 -18.34 4.32
CA VAL A 87 -29.69 -17.49 3.16
C VAL A 87 -28.85 -16.31 3.64
N VAL A 88 -29.23 -15.66 4.74
CA VAL A 88 -28.46 -14.56 5.32
C VAL A 88 -27.04 -15.01 5.68
N ILE A 89 -26.87 -16.16 6.33
CA ILE A 89 -25.56 -16.69 6.70
C ILE A 89 -24.71 -16.99 5.46
N VAL A 90 -25.28 -17.64 4.44
CA VAL A 90 -24.55 -18.01 3.22
C VAL A 90 -24.17 -16.77 2.43
N THR A 91 -25.11 -15.87 2.18
CA THR A 91 -24.88 -14.62 1.44
C THR A 91 -23.89 -13.73 2.18
N TYR A 92 -24.01 -13.60 3.50
CA TYR A 92 -23.04 -12.85 4.31
C TYR A 92 -21.63 -13.46 4.23
N SER A 93 -21.51 -14.78 4.40
CA SER A 93 -20.22 -15.46 4.34
C SER A 93 -19.55 -15.31 2.99
N GLN A 94 -20.30 -15.40 1.89
CA GLN A 94 -19.76 -15.27 0.53
C GLN A 94 -19.31 -13.82 0.27
N ASN A 95 -20.16 -12.85 0.61
CA ASN A 95 -19.89 -11.43 0.38
C ASN A 95 -18.71 -10.91 1.19
N VAL A 96 -18.51 -11.40 2.42
CA VAL A 96 -17.34 -11.05 3.24
C VAL A 96 -16.06 -11.54 2.57
N ILE A 97 -16.05 -12.75 2.00
CA ILE A 97 -14.87 -13.28 1.29
C ILE A 97 -14.58 -12.45 0.03
N ASP A 98 -15.61 -12.15 -0.76
CA ASP A 98 -15.42 -11.38 -2.00
C ASP A 98 -14.93 -9.95 -1.71
N LEU A 99 -15.51 -9.27 -0.70
CA LEU A 99 -15.05 -7.98 -0.22
C LEU A 99 -13.62 -8.03 0.31
N SER A 100 -13.28 -9.06 1.08
CA SER A 100 -11.96 -9.24 1.66
C SER A 100 -10.88 -9.39 0.59
N SER A 101 -11.17 -10.17 -0.46
CA SER A 101 -10.31 -10.36 -1.62
C SER A 101 -10.15 -9.05 -2.42
N LEU A 102 -11.25 -8.34 -2.64
CA LEU A 102 -11.27 -7.09 -3.40
C LEU A 102 -10.48 -5.98 -2.68
N ILE A 103 -10.66 -5.83 -1.36
CA ILE A 103 -9.90 -4.87 -0.56
C ILE A 103 -8.41 -5.25 -0.54
N CYS A 104 -8.09 -6.54 -0.39
CA CYS A 104 -6.70 -7.02 -0.44
C CYS A 104 -6.04 -6.70 -1.78
N GLY A 105 -6.73 -6.94 -2.90
CA GLY A 105 -6.24 -6.61 -4.24
C GLY A 105 -5.98 -5.12 -4.42
N ILE A 106 -6.88 -4.26 -3.93
CA ILE A 106 -6.70 -2.79 -3.95
C ILE A 106 -5.48 -2.38 -3.12
N VAL A 107 -5.35 -2.90 -1.91
CA VAL A 107 -4.23 -2.59 -0.99
C VAL A 107 -2.91 -3.06 -1.57
N LEU A 108 -2.85 -4.28 -2.12
CA LEU A 108 -1.66 -4.82 -2.77
C LEU A 108 -1.26 -4.01 -4.01
N GLY A 109 -2.24 -3.64 -4.85
CA GLY A 109 -1.99 -2.80 -6.03
C GLY A 109 -1.45 -1.43 -5.67
N TYR A 110 -2.02 -0.79 -4.65
CA TYR A 110 -1.55 0.49 -4.12
C TYR A 110 -0.15 0.39 -3.51
N THR A 111 0.10 -0.65 -2.71
CA THR A 111 1.39 -0.87 -2.07
C THR A 111 2.48 -1.13 -3.11
N GLY A 112 2.17 -1.94 -4.14
CA GLY A 112 3.09 -2.21 -5.25
C GLY A 112 3.45 -0.96 -6.06
N SER A 113 2.49 -0.07 -6.34
CA SER A 113 2.78 1.19 -7.05
C SER A 113 3.63 2.13 -6.20
N ARG A 114 3.38 2.21 -4.88
CA ARG A 114 4.20 3.00 -3.95
C ARG A 114 5.63 2.45 -3.84
N PHE A 115 5.81 1.14 -3.76
CA PHE A 115 7.14 0.53 -3.75
C PHE A 115 7.93 0.84 -5.01
N HIS A 116 7.29 0.83 -6.19
CA HIS A 116 7.95 1.23 -7.43
C HIS A 116 8.46 2.68 -7.34
N ARG A 117 7.62 3.60 -6.85
CA ARG A 117 7.98 5.02 -6.71
C ARG A 117 9.09 5.25 -5.69
N ILE A 118 9.08 4.53 -4.57
CA ILE A 118 10.16 4.57 -3.57
C ILE A 118 11.47 4.04 -4.19
N ASN A 119 11.39 2.95 -4.95
CA ASN A 119 12.55 2.37 -5.61
C ASN A 119 13.19 3.33 -6.63
N ASP A 120 12.37 4.03 -7.43
CA ASP A 120 12.86 5.06 -8.35
C ASP A 120 13.53 6.21 -7.61
N LEU A 121 12.94 6.65 -6.49
CA LEU A 121 13.48 7.75 -5.68
C LEU A 121 14.81 7.37 -5.00
N LEU A 122 14.93 6.14 -4.51
CA LEU A 122 16.19 5.59 -3.99
C LEU A 122 17.27 5.51 -5.06
N LEU A 123 16.91 5.13 -6.29
CA LEU A 123 17.85 5.03 -7.41
C LEU A 123 18.39 6.41 -7.82
N VAL A 124 17.55 7.44 -7.83
CA VAL A 124 17.96 8.83 -8.06
C VAL A 124 18.87 9.31 -6.93
N LEU A 125 18.47 9.14 -5.66
CA LEU A 125 19.28 9.54 -4.53
C LEU A 125 20.64 8.84 -4.51
N TYR A 126 20.67 7.54 -4.80
CA TYR A 126 21.91 6.77 -4.88
C TYR A 126 22.82 7.27 -6.01
N SER A 127 22.24 7.59 -7.17
CA SER A 127 22.98 8.13 -8.32
C SER A 127 23.56 9.51 -7.99
N ASP A 128 22.78 10.40 -7.39
CA ASP A 128 23.24 11.73 -6.95
C ASP A 128 24.35 11.62 -5.90
N LEU A 129 24.22 10.72 -4.92
CA LEU A 129 25.22 10.54 -3.87
C LEU A 129 26.52 9.97 -4.44
N SER A 130 26.42 9.00 -5.34
CA SER A 130 27.56 8.41 -6.05
C SER A 130 28.24 9.43 -6.96
N GLU A 131 27.47 10.21 -7.72
CA GLU A 131 28.00 11.23 -8.63
C GLU A 131 28.67 12.36 -7.85
N ASN A 132 28.09 12.81 -6.73
CA ASN A 132 28.72 13.77 -5.83
C ASN A 132 30.00 13.23 -5.19
N ALA A 133 30.02 11.95 -4.81
CA ALA A 133 31.23 11.30 -4.29
C ALA A 133 32.33 11.26 -5.37
N ASP A 134 31.99 10.90 -6.60
CA ASP A 134 32.93 10.89 -7.72
C ASP A 134 33.40 12.29 -8.11
N TYR A 135 32.52 13.29 -8.11
CA TYR A 135 32.86 14.69 -8.34
C TYR A 135 33.84 15.20 -7.27
N SER A 136 33.56 14.93 -6.00
CA SER A 136 34.45 15.31 -4.89
C SER A 136 35.81 14.62 -4.98
N ARG A 137 35.84 13.34 -5.37
CA ARG A 137 37.07 12.57 -5.59
C ARG A 137 37.88 13.13 -6.76
N ARG A 138 37.23 13.46 -7.88
CA ARG A 138 37.88 14.10 -9.06
C ARG A 138 38.44 15.48 -8.70
N LYS A 139 37.69 16.28 -7.94
CA LYS A 139 38.13 17.60 -7.47
C LYS A 139 39.32 17.50 -6.53
N ASN A 140 39.30 16.59 -5.56
CA ASN A 140 40.43 16.38 -4.66
C ASN A 140 41.68 15.89 -5.41
N ARG A 141 41.50 15.04 -6.43
CA ARG A 141 42.60 14.59 -7.28
C ARG A 141 43.21 15.72 -8.10
N SER A 142 42.40 16.61 -8.66
CA SER A 142 42.90 17.76 -9.45
C SER A 142 43.59 18.82 -8.58
N ILE A 143 43.13 19.03 -7.35
CA ILE A 143 43.80 19.88 -6.36
C ILE A 143 45.17 19.30 -5.99
N LEU A 144 45.23 18.00 -5.70
CA LEU A 144 46.50 17.30 -5.41
C LEU A 144 47.50 17.41 -6.55
N VAL A 145 47.06 17.20 -7.79
CA VAL A 145 47.93 17.34 -8.98
C VAL A 145 48.45 18.78 -9.12
N ARG A 146 47.62 19.80 -8.87
CA ARG A 146 48.08 21.19 -8.92
C ARG A 146 49.08 21.51 -7.81
N GLN A 147 48.88 21.02 -6.59
CA GLN A 147 49.85 21.17 -5.50
C GLN A 147 51.20 20.56 -5.86
N TRP A 148 51.23 19.34 -6.39
CA TRP A 148 52.46 18.67 -6.84
C TRP A 148 53.19 19.46 -7.93
N ILE A 149 52.46 20.00 -8.91
CA ILE A 149 53.05 20.82 -9.97
C ILE A 149 53.64 22.12 -9.38
N THR A 150 53.00 22.70 -8.37
CA THR A 150 53.47 23.94 -7.74
C THR A 150 54.71 23.68 -6.86
N GLU A 151 54.74 22.59 -6.11
CA GLU A 151 55.91 22.17 -5.32
C GLU A 151 57.13 21.80 -6.19
N ASP A 152 56.92 21.13 -7.33
CA ASP A 152 58.02 20.84 -8.27
C ASP A 152 58.57 22.12 -8.90
N LYS A 153 57.70 23.10 -9.16
CA LYS A 153 58.09 24.41 -9.69
C LYS A 153 58.91 25.20 -8.67
N ASP A 154 58.47 25.24 -7.41
CA ASP A 154 59.19 25.89 -6.32
C ASP A 154 60.55 25.23 -6.10
N ARG A 155 60.62 23.89 -6.02
CA ARG A 155 61.90 23.16 -5.90
C ARG A 155 62.86 23.48 -7.04
N LYS A 156 62.37 23.55 -8.28
CA LYS A 156 63.20 23.93 -9.44
C LYS A 156 63.67 25.38 -9.32
N GLN A 157 62.83 26.29 -8.86
CA GLN A 157 63.19 27.70 -8.70
C GLN A 157 64.25 27.92 -7.61
N TYR A 158 64.20 27.17 -6.51
CA TYR A 158 65.24 27.20 -5.46
C TYR A 158 66.60 26.67 -5.94
N ILE A 159 66.65 25.71 -6.88
CA ILE A 159 67.90 25.20 -7.46
C ILE A 159 68.61 26.26 -8.32
N TRP A 160 67.85 27.05 -9.07
CA TRP A 160 68.39 28.12 -9.92
C TRP A 160 68.92 29.32 -9.14
N ILE A 161 68.48 29.53 -7.90
CA ILE A 161 68.94 30.64 -7.05
C ILE A 161 70.24 30.28 -6.30
N LEU A 162 70.55 28.98 -6.17
CA LEU A 162 71.74 28.47 -5.48
C LEU A 162 72.92 28.13 -6.42
N THR A 163 72.74 28.30 -7.74
CA THR A 163 73.80 28.12 -8.77
C THR A 163 74.27 29.49 -9.24
#